data_AF-A0ABD0VXK5-F1
#
_entry.id   AF-A0ABD0VXK5-F1
#
_cell.length_a   1.000
_cell.length_b   1.000
_cell.length_c   1.000
_cell.angle_alpha   90.00
_cell.angle_beta   90.00
_cell.angle_gamma   90.00
#
_symmetry.space_group_name_H-M   'P 1'
#
loop_
_entity.id
_entity.type
_entity.pdbx_description
1 polymer ?
#
loop_
_entity_poly.entity_id
_entity_poly.type
_entity_poly.pdbx_seq_one_letter_code
_entity_poly.pdbx_strand_id
1 'polypeptide(L)'
;MAKSLRSKRKRKMRAVKRAKNAPKELARLKQALATGTTGEVSMSDMQEIATVVPADKIKKKVDVNMEKEKVDDGKMEVDSKRSQKTLMDEHGSYPKWMNQRQIKKLKEKRLLKKSGQKFIKKKGIAW
;
A
#
# COMPACT_ATOMS: atom_id res chain seq x y z
N MET A 1 -23.91 20.75 21.07
CA MET A 1 -24.18 21.26 19.70
C MET A 1 -22.89 21.47 18.92
N ALA A 2 -22.85 21.03 17.66
CA ALA A 2 -21.71 21.32 16.78
C ALA A 2 -21.69 22.80 16.36
N LYS A 3 -20.51 23.32 16.01
CA LYS A 3 -20.37 24.70 15.52
C LYS A 3 -20.81 24.79 14.05
N SER A 4 -21.60 25.80 13.72
CA SER A 4 -21.98 26.13 12.34
C SER A 4 -20.76 26.33 11.41
N LEU A 5 -20.89 25.95 10.14
CA LEU A 5 -19.89 26.14 9.09
C LEU A 5 -19.48 27.62 8.93
N ARG A 6 -20.46 28.52 9.11
CA ARG A 6 -20.28 29.97 8.97
C ARG A 6 -19.77 30.64 10.25
N SER A 7 -19.59 29.89 11.34
CA SER A 7 -19.07 30.42 12.60
C SER A 7 -17.70 31.07 12.42
N LYS A 8 -17.50 32.24 13.05
CA LYS A 8 -16.26 33.04 12.94
C LYS A 8 -15.02 32.21 13.30
N ARG A 9 -15.10 31.40 14.36
CA ARG A 9 -14.00 30.52 14.80
C ARG A 9 -13.61 29.49 13.75
N LYS A 10 -14.57 28.78 13.13
CA LYS A 10 -14.27 27.78 12.09
C LYS A 10 -13.73 28.44 10.82
N ARG A 11 -14.21 29.63 10.46
CA ARG A 11 -13.66 30.40 9.33
C ARG A 11 -12.22 30.82 9.57
N LYS A 12 -11.90 31.37 10.75
CA LYS A 12 -10.54 31.76 11.14
C LYS A 12 -9.58 30.57 11.04
N MET A 13 -9.95 29.42 11.61
CA MET A 13 -9.11 28.21 11.54
C MET A 13 -8.95 27.66 10.11
N ARG A 14 -9.97 27.79 9.25
CA ARG A 14 -9.85 27.43 7.83
C ARG A 14 -8.90 28.38 7.09
N ALA A 15 -8.95 29.68 7.36
CA ALA A 15 -8.02 30.65 6.76
C ALA A 15 -6.56 30.33 7.15
N VAL A 16 -6.30 30.09 8.43
CA VAL A 16 -4.97 29.65 8.92
C VAL A 16 -4.51 28.36 8.23
N LYS A 17 -5.41 27.37 8.09
CA LYS A 17 -5.09 26.12 7.37
C LYS A 17 -4.78 26.37 5.89
N ARG A 18 -5.53 27.24 5.21
CA ARG A 18 -5.27 27.59 3.80
C ARG A 18 -3.94 28.31 3.63
N ALA A 19 -3.59 29.24 4.51
CA ALA A 19 -2.28 29.90 4.45
C ALA A 19 -1.12 28.90 4.56
N LYS A 20 -1.26 27.88 5.42
CA LYS A 20 -0.27 26.79 5.55
C LYS A 20 -0.20 25.86 4.34
N ASN A 21 -1.35 25.51 3.75
CA ASN A 21 -1.43 24.48 2.73
C ASN A 21 -1.29 25.02 1.30
N ALA A 22 -1.72 26.25 1.04
CA ALA A 22 -1.68 26.88 -0.28
C ALA A 22 -0.29 26.81 -0.95
N PRO A 23 0.83 27.20 -0.30
CA PRO A 23 2.14 27.11 -0.95
C PRO A 23 2.56 25.67 -1.25
N LYS A 24 2.16 24.70 -0.42
CA LYS A 24 2.49 23.28 -0.60
C LYS A 24 1.71 22.67 -1.76
N GLU A 25 0.44 22.99 -1.87
CA GLU A 25 -0.44 22.53 -2.95
C GLU A 25 -0.02 23.19 -4.26
N LEU A 26 0.29 24.49 -4.27
CA LEU A 26 0.79 25.18 -5.46
C LEU A 26 2.10 24.60 -5.97
N ALA A 27 3.05 24.28 -5.09
CA ALA A 27 4.31 23.65 -5.51
C ALA A 27 4.07 22.30 -6.18
N ARG A 28 3.23 21.44 -5.58
CA ARG A 28 2.87 20.13 -6.14
C ARG A 28 2.14 20.25 -7.48
N LEU A 29 1.21 21.19 -7.58
CA LEU A 29 0.47 21.43 -8.82
C LEU A 29 1.38 21.97 -9.93
N LYS A 30 2.32 22.88 -9.59
CA LYS A 30 3.34 23.36 -10.54
C LYS A 30 4.27 22.24 -11.00
N GLN A 31 4.69 21.35 -10.11
CA GLN A 31 5.48 20.17 -10.47
C GLN A 31 4.72 19.24 -11.41
N ALA A 32 3.44 18.95 -11.11
CA ALA A 32 2.61 18.09 -11.96
C ALA A 32 2.32 18.71 -13.35
N LEU A 33 2.13 20.04 -13.42
CA LEU A 33 1.97 20.74 -14.68
C LEU A 33 3.27 20.79 -15.47
N ALA A 34 4.42 21.02 -14.81
CA ALA A 34 5.72 20.97 -15.46
C ALA A 34 5.94 19.61 -16.14
N THR A 35 5.64 18.50 -15.46
CA THR A 35 5.70 17.16 -16.07
C THR A 35 4.69 16.94 -17.21
N GLY A 36 3.61 17.72 -17.27
CA GLY A 36 2.61 17.65 -18.33
C GLY A 36 2.91 18.52 -19.57
N THR A 37 3.77 19.54 -19.43
CA THR A 37 4.19 20.42 -20.53
C THR A 37 5.59 20.09 -21.07
N THR A 38 6.47 19.54 -20.23
CA THR A 38 7.80 19.08 -20.61
C THR A 38 7.84 17.56 -20.50
N GLY A 39 7.14 16.88 -21.41
CA GLY A 39 7.23 15.43 -21.63
C GLY A 39 8.60 14.98 -22.18
N GLU A 40 9.68 15.62 -21.75
CA GLU A 40 11.04 15.14 -21.88
C GLU A 40 11.57 14.93 -20.45
N VAL A 41 11.16 13.83 -19.82
CA VAL A 41 12.23 13.00 -19.25
C VAL A 41 13.03 12.61 -20.47
N SER A 42 14.15 13.30 -20.66
CA SER A 42 14.99 13.12 -21.82
C SER A 42 15.25 11.61 -21.97
N MET A 43 14.92 11.04 -23.13
CA MET A 43 15.26 9.64 -23.41
C MET A 43 16.78 9.40 -23.29
N SER A 44 17.59 10.46 -23.21
CA SER A 44 19.02 10.43 -22.85
C SER A 44 19.30 9.82 -21.47
N ASP A 45 18.55 10.17 -20.43
CA ASP A 45 18.80 9.63 -19.08
C ASP A 45 18.47 8.12 -19.01
N MET A 46 17.54 7.64 -19.85
CA MET A 46 17.25 6.20 -20.01
C MET A 46 18.23 5.50 -20.96
N GLN A 47 18.83 6.19 -21.93
CA GLN A 47 19.85 5.65 -22.84
C GLN A 47 21.15 5.30 -22.11
N GLU A 48 21.52 6.05 -21.06
CA GLU A 48 22.68 5.72 -20.22
C GLU A 48 22.45 4.44 -19.39
N ILE A 49 21.22 4.17 -18.97
CA ILE A 49 20.87 3.00 -18.14
C ILE A 49 20.59 1.75 -19.00
N ALA A 50 19.99 1.92 -20.18
CA ALA A 50 19.62 0.85 -21.09
C ALA A 50 20.53 0.81 -22.31
N THR A 51 21.73 0.22 -22.17
CA THR A 51 22.56 -0.11 -23.33
C THR A 51 21.94 -1.29 -24.09
N VAL A 52 21.44 -1.04 -25.31
CA VAL A 52 20.89 -2.08 -26.18
C VAL A 52 22.05 -2.93 -26.72
N VAL A 53 22.18 -4.17 -26.24
CA VAL A 53 23.17 -5.13 -26.75
C VAL A 53 22.61 -5.81 -28.01
N PRO A 54 23.30 -5.72 -29.17
CA PRO A 54 22.87 -6.37 -30.40
C PRO A 54 22.94 -7.90 -30.28
N ALA A 55 21.97 -8.59 -30.92
CA ALA A 55 21.76 -10.04 -30.81
C ALA A 55 22.99 -10.89 -31.19
N ASP A 56 23.85 -10.39 -32.06
CA ASP A 56 25.07 -11.10 -32.51
C ASP A 56 26.11 -11.27 -31.40
N LYS A 57 26.06 -10.45 -30.35
CA LYS A 57 26.91 -10.59 -29.14
C LYS A 57 26.38 -11.65 -28.18
N ILE A 58 25.08 -11.93 -28.18
CA ILE A 58 24.42 -12.92 -27.31
C ILE A 58 24.69 -14.34 -27.83
N LYS A 59 24.68 -14.53 -29.16
CA LYS A 59 24.91 -15.85 -29.79
C LYS A 59 26.33 -16.40 -29.60
N LYS A 60 27.31 -15.55 -29.31
CA LYS A 60 28.72 -15.96 -29.12
C LYS A 60 29.08 -16.42 -27.69
N LYS A 61 28.15 -16.37 -26.73
CA LYS A 61 28.40 -16.74 -25.31
C LYS A 61 27.67 -18.02 -24.87
N VAL A 62 27.53 -19.02 -25.74
CA VAL A 62 26.79 -20.25 -25.38
C VAL A 62 27.65 -21.30 -24.66
N ASP A 63 28.98 -21.22 -24.67
CA ASP A 63 29.80 -22.32 -24.12
C ASP A 63 30.75 -21.88 -22.99
N VAL A 64 30.22 -21.25 -21.93
CA VAL A 64 30.90 -21.22 -20.63
C VAL A 64 29.93 -21.71 -19.56
N ASN A 65 30.24 -22.91 -19.06
CA ASN A 65 29.65 -23.60 -17.93
C ASN A 65 29.69 -22.70 -16.68
N MET A 66 28.66 -21.86 -16.47
CA MET A 66 28.42 -21.16 -15.21
C MET A 66 27.47 -22.02 -14.38
N GLU A 67 28.11 -22.70 -13.45
CA GLU A 67 27.62 -23.33 -12.24
C GLU A 67 26.37 -22.65 -11.67
N LYS A 68 25.49 -23.45 -11.05
CA LYS A 68 24.25 -23.05 -10.37
C LYS A 68 24.51 -22.01 -9.28
N GLU A 69 24.66 -20.75 -9.66
CA GLU A 69 24.53 -19.64 -8.73
C GLU A 69 23.03 -19.47 -8.51
N LYS A 70 22.56 -19.95 -7.35
CA LYS A 70 21.26 -19.58 -6.81
C LYS A 70 21.23 -18.06 -6.80
N VAL A 71 20.60 -17.46 -7.80
CA VAL A 71 20.00 -16.14 -7.64
C VAL A 71 19.01 -16.34 -6.51
N ASP A 72 19.42 -15.91 -5.32
CA ASP A 72 18.56 -15.69 -4.18
C ASP A 72 17.60 -14.58 -4.60
N ASP A 73 16.62 -14.97 -5.40
CA ASP A 73 15.41 -14.21 -5.69
C ASP A 73 14.86 -13.87 -4.32
N GLY A 74 15.10 -12.62 -3.90
CA GLY A 74 14.90 -12.12 -2.56
C GLY A 74 13.53 -12.52 -2.04
N LYS A 75 13.49 -13.72 -1.44
CA LYS A 75 12.34 -14.24 -0.76
C LYS A 75 12.37 -13.47 0.53
N MET A 76 11.80 -12.26 0.50
CA MET A 76 11.47 -11.54 1.72
C MET A 76 10.91 -12.57 2.68
N GLU A 77 11.44 -12.64 3.89
CA GLU A 77 10.91 -13.48 4.95
C GLU A 77 9.46 -13.04 5.21
N VAL A 78 8.55 -13.53 4.39
CA VAL A 78 7.15 -13.54 4.70
C VAL A 78 7.09 -14.50 5.88
N ASP A 79 6.60 -14.03 7.03
CA ASP A 79 6.18 -14.85 8.17
C ASP A 79 5.23 -15.95 7.68
N SER A 80 5.77 -17.01 7.08
CA SER A 80 5.06 -17.96 6.20
C SER A 80 4.35 -19.04 7.01
N LYS A 81 4.28 -18.85 8.32
CA LYS A 81 3.68 -19.79 9.27
C LYS A 81 2.22 -19.45 9.60
N ARG A 82 1.69 -18.38 9.00
CA ARG A 82 0.30 -17.94 9.22
C ARG A 82 -0.64 -18.58 8.22
N SER A 83 -1.69 -19.18 8.74
CA SER A 83 -2.76 -19.72 7.91
C SER A 83 -3.61 -18.60 7.31
N GLN A 84 -3.72 -18.54 5.98
CA GLN A 84 -4.45 -17.47 5.25
C GLN A 84 -5.93 -17.35 5.65
N LYS A 85 -6.55 -18.47 6.06
CA LYS A 85 -7.98 -18.52 6.42
C LYS A 85 -8.27 -17.98 7.82
N THR A 86 -7.35 -18.15 8.77
CA THR A 86 -7.57 -17.77 10.17
C THR A 86 -6.66 -16.64 10.64
N LEU A 87 -5.63 -16.30 9.87
CA LEU A 87 -4.58 -15.36 10.22
C LEU A 87 -3.94 -15.70 11.58
N MET A 88 -3.85 -16.99 11.91
CA MET A 88 -3.25 -17.49 13.15
C MET A 88 -1.89 -18.12 12.85
N ASP A 89 -0.97 -17.98 13.79
CA ASP A 89 0.35 -18.63 13.79
C ASP A 89 0.22 -20.13 14.13
N GLU A 90 1.32 -20.89 14.00
CA GLU A 90 1.44 -22.31 14.39
C GLU A 90 0.96 -22.57 15.83
N HIS A 91 1.20 -21.63 16.74
CA HIS A 91 0.79 -21.71 18.15
C HIS A 91 -0.65 -21.21 18.41
N GLY A 92 -1.44 -20.92 17.37
CA GLY A 92 -2.82 -20.44 17.52
C GLY A 92 -2.93 -19.00 18.02
N SER A 93 -1.86 -18.21 17.96
CA SER A 93 -1.87 -16.80 18.32
C SER A 93 -2.28 -15.92 17.13
N TYR A 94 -2.95 -14.79 17.42
CA TYR A 94 -3.23 -13.75 16.42
C TYR A 94 -2.07 -12.74 16.37
N PRO A 95 -1.85 -12.04 15.24
CA PRO A 95 -0.83 -11.02 15.14
C PRO A 95 -1.00 -9.92 16.19
N LYS A 96 0.11 -9.44 16.76
CA LYS A 96 0.11 -8.42 17.83
C LYS A 96 -0.54 -7.09 17.41
N TRP A 97 -0.48 -6.74 16.12
CA TRP A 97 -1.13 -5.56 15.57
C TRP A 97 -2.66 -5.69 15.45
N MET A 98 -3.19 -6.90 15.57
CA MET A 98 -4.61 -7.16 15.45
C MET A 98 -5.33 -6.84 16.76
N ASN A 99 -6.27 -5.90 16.71
CA ASN A 99 -7.04 -5.49 17.89
C ASN A 99 -7.98 -6.62 18.35
N GLN A 100 -8.12 -6.80 19.67
CA GLN A 100 -9.06 -7.75 20.29
C GLN A 100 -10.48 -7.69 19.70
N ARG A 101 -10.99 -6.50 19.34
CA ARG A 101 -12.31 -6.35 18.70
C ARG A 101 -12.36 -6.98 17.30
N GLN A 102 -11.28 -6.89 16.54
CA GLN A 102 -11.19 -7.50 15.22
C GLN A 102 -11.08 -9.03 15.32
N ILE A 103 -10.34 -9.54 16.32
CA ILE A 103 -10.27 -10.97 16.64
C ILE A 103 -11.66 -11.53 16.93
N LYS A 104 -12.45 -10.86 17.80
CA LYS A 104 -13.83 -11.27 18.11
C LYS A 104 -14.72 -11.32 16.86
N LYS A 105 -14.65 -10.30 16.00
CA LYS A 105 -15.40 -10.27 14.72
C LYS A 105 -15.03 -11.40 13.77
N LEU A 106 -13.74 -11.77 13.67
CA LEU A 106 -13.33 -12.90 12.84
C LEU A 106 -13.84 -14.23 13.40
N LYS A 107 -13.78 -14.43 14.72
CA LYS A 107 -14.32 -15.63 15.38
C LYS A 107 -15.83 -15.76 15.16
N GLU A 108 -16.59 -14.68 15.34
CA GLU A 108 -18.03 -14.65 15.06
C GLU A 108 -18.34 -15.04 13.62
N LYS A 109 -17.64 -14.45 12.64
CA LYS A 109 -17.81 -14.81 11.21
C LYS A 109 -17.54 -16.29 10.94
N ARG A 110 -16.58 -16.93 11.63
CA ARG A 110 -16.30 -18.37 11.46
C ARG A 110 -17.40 -19.23 12.03
N LEU A 111 -17.87 -18.92 13.25
CA LEU A 111 -18.96 -19.66 13.89
C LEU A 111 -20.23 -19.61 13.04
N LEU A 112 -20.55 -18.43 12.49
CA LEU A 112 -21.69 -18.22 11.61
C LEU A 112 -21.57 -18.98 10.27
N LYS A 113 -20.37 -19.02 9.67
CA LYS A 113 -20.12 -19.85 8.49
C LYS A 113 -20.31 -21.34 8.78
N LYS A 114 -19.95 -21.81 9.98
CA LYS A 114 -20.14 -23.20 10.41
C LYS A 114 -21.61 -23.53 10.70
N SER A 115 -22.37 -22.58 11.25
CA SER A 115 -23.79 -22.77 11.58
C SER A 115 -24.75 -22.42 10.44
N GLY A 116 -24.26 -21.97 9.28
CA GLY A 116 -25.09 -21.55 8.14
C GLY A 116 -25.90 -20.26 8.37
N GLN A 117 -25.75 -19.58 9.51
CA GLN A 117 -26.48 -18.36 9.82
C GLN A 117 -25.78 -17.11 9.27
N LYS A 118 -26.56 -16.16 8.73
CA LYS A 118 -26.05 -14.89 8.20
C LYS A 118 -25.56 -13.98 9.34
N PHE A 119 -24.45 -13.26 9.11
CA PHE A 119 -23.91 -12.28 10.06
C PHE A 119 -24.86 -11.09 10.23
N ILE A 120 -25.69 -11.14 11.27
CA ILE A 120 -26.51 -10.00 11.70
C ILE A 120 -25.59 -9.09 12.51
N LYS A 121 -25.21 -7.94 11.93
CA LYS A 121 -24.62 -6.85 12.70
C LYS A 121 -25.63 -6.50 13.79
N LYS A 122 -25.32 -6.80 15.06
CA LYS A 122 -26.10 -6.29 16.19
C LYS A 122 -26.09 -4.77 16.06
N LYS A 123 -27.20 -4.19 15.58
CA LYS A 123 -27.42 -2.75 15.64
C LYS A 123 -27.42 -2.46 17.13
N GLY A 124 -26.38 -1.78 17.61
CA GLY A 124 -26.32 -1.36 19.00
C GLY A 124 -27.59 -0.56 19.28
N ILE A 125 -28.26 -0.90 20.38
CA ILE A 125 -29.30 -0.06 20.95
C ILE A 125 -28.68 1.34 21.06
N ALA A 126 -29.27 2.29 20.33
CA ALA A 126 -28.93 3.68 20.43
C ALA A 126 -29.49 4.17 21.78
N TRP A 127 -28.61 4.28 22.76
CA TRP A 127 -28.82 5.10 23.94
C TRP A 127 -27.79 6.22 23.89
#